data_AF-A0A142ECV5-F1
#
_entry.id   AF-A0A142ECV5-F1
#
_cell.length_a   1.000
_cell.length_b   1.000
_cell.length_c   1.000
_cell.angle_alpha   90.00
_cell.angle_beta   90.00
_cell.angle_gamma   90.00
#
_symmetry.space_group_name_H-M   'P 1'
#
loop_
_entity.id
_entity.type
_entity.pdbx_description
1 polymer ?
#
loop_
_entity_poly.entity_id
_entity_poly.type
_entity_poly.pdbx_seq_one_letter_code
_entity_poly.pdbx_strand_id
1 'polypeptide(L)'
;MLMLRLPVELDKRLDEIAKKTQRTKSFLAREAILLSLETLEKKYTIENKELRDMNINLYETLVKSFSTPIDLETESRKSKFRIFSEDGKLFVHNNKDNIRPLSVDEVDNFYKVFKETGSRSPSTYTDVTFNSSYILAAISHLKEQDIL
;
A
#
# COMPACT_ATOMS: atom_id res chain seq x y z
N MET A 1 -9.34 24.02 0.50
CA MET A 1 -9.85 23.57 1.82
C MET A 1 -9.91 22.06 1.81
N LEU A 2 -9.18 21.40 2.71
CA LEU A 2 -9.19 19.93 2.82
C LEU A 2 -10.37 19.52 3.71
N MET A 3 -11.24 18.63 3.23
CA MET A 3 -12.39 18.13 3.99
C MET A 3 -12.11 16.68 4.40
N LEU A 4 -11.98 16.45 5.71
CA LEU A 4 -11.66 15.14 6.28
C LEU A 4 -12.90 14.55 6.97
N ARG A 5 -13.15 13.26 6.76
CA ARG A 5 -14.11 12.51 7.59
C ARG A 5 -13.38 12.00 8.83
N LEU A 6 -13.85 12.40 10.00
CA LEU A 6 -13.30 11.96 11.26
C LEU A 6 -14.16 10.86 11.87
N PRO A 7 -13.55 9.83 12.50
CA PRO A 7 -14.26 8.95 13.42
C PRO A 7 -15.02 9.74 14.48
N VAL A 8 -16.21 9.25 14.86
CA VAL A 8 -17.10 9.92 15.84
C VAL A 8 -16.37 10.23 17.16
N GLU A 9 -15.51 9.32 17.61
CA GLU A 9 -14.70 9.48 18.81
C GLU A 9 -13.73 10.68 18.72
N LEU A 10 -13.06 10.85 17.57
CA LEU A 10 -12.11 11.94 17.38
C LEU A 10 -12.81 13.29 17.28
N ASP A 11 -13.98 13.36 16.63
CA ASP A 11 -14.76 14.60 16.56
C ASP A 11 -15.24 15.05 17.95
N LYS A 12 -15.72 14.12 18.79
CA LYS A 12 -16.10 14.40 20.18
C LYS A 12 -14.93 14.94 21.00
N ARG A 13 -13.76 14.31 20.90
CA ARG A 13 -12.54 14.77 21.60
C ARG A 13 -12.12 16.18 21.18
N LEU A 14 -12.24 16.50 19.88
CA LEU A 14 -11.98 17.85 19.36
C LEU A 14 -12.99 18.87 19.90
N ASP A 15 -14.26 18.50 20.04
CA ASP A 15 -15.29 19.38 20.62
C ASP A 15 -15.02 19.71 22.10
N GLU A 16 -14.63 18.70 22.88
CA GLU A 16 -14.37 18.88 24.31
C GLU A 16 -13.17 19.81 24.55
N ILE A 17 -12.07 19.60 23.84
CA ILE A 17 -10.89 20.45 23.99
C ILE A 17 -11.10 21.84 23.40
N ALA A 18 -11.89 21.98 22.32
CA ALA A 18 -12.30 23.27 21.78
C ALA A 18 -13.05 24.11 22.81
N LYS A 19 -14.04 23.52 23.49
CA LYS A 19 -14.80 24.18 24.57
C LYS A 19 -13.90 24.59 25.74
N LYS A 20 -13.01 23.70 26.18
CA LYS A 20 -12.09 23.96 27.32
C LYS A 20 -11.06 25.05 27.03
N THR A 21 -10.56 25.11 25.79
CA THR A 21 -9.48 26.04 25.39
C THR A 21 -9.99 27.31 24.72
N GLN A 22 -11.30 27.43 24.48
CA GLN A 22 -11.92 28.48 23.69
C GLN A 22 -11.31 28.64 22.29
N ARG A 23 -10.91 27.50 21.69
CA ARG A 23 -10.39 27.41 20.31
C ARG A 23 -11.42 26.72 19.41
N THR A 24 -11.28 26.89 18.10
CA THR A 24 -12.15 26.17 17.13
C THR A 24 -11.63 24.75 16.89
N LYS A 25 -12.53 23.80 16.56
CA LYS A 25 -12.15 22.44 16.16
C LYS A 25 -11.13 22.44 15.02
N SER A 26 -11.34 23.30 14.02
CA SER A 26 -10.45 23.44 12.87
C SER A 26 -9.05 23.94 13.24
N PHE A 27 -8.93 24.82 14.25
CA PHE A 27 -7.62 25.25 14.75
C PHE A 27 -6.88 24.08 15.39
N LEU A 28 -7.54 23.36 16.30
CA LEU A 28 -6.96 22.24 17.05
C LEU A 28 -6.60 21.05 16.13
N ALA A 29 -7.43 20.78 15.12
CA ALA A 29 -7.12 19.76 14.12
C ALA A 29 -5.86 20.11 13.31
N ARG A 30 -5.68 21.39 12.91
CA ARG A 30 -4.46 21.83 12.23
C ARG A 30 -3.23 21.76 13.14
N GLU A 31 -3.37 22.19 14.40
CA GLU A 31 -2.30 22.10 15.39
C GLU A 31 -1.87 20.64 15.61
N ALA A 32 -2.81 19.71 15.75
CA ALA A 32 -2.53 18.29 15.86
C ALA A 32 -1.85 17.70 14.61
N ILE A 33 -2.26 18.12 13.40
CA ILE A 33 -1.59 17.72 12.15
C ILE A 33 -0.14 18.22 12.18
N LEU A 34 0.09 19.50 12.43
CA LEU A 34 1.44 20.08 12.47
C LEU A 34 2.35 19.35 13.46
N LEU A 35 1.85 19.07 14.66
CA LEU A 35 2.60 18.34 15.69
C LEU A 35 2.92 16.89 15.32
N SER A 36 2.16 16.28 14.41
CA SER A 36 2.35 14.89 13.98
C SER A 36 3.14 14.74 12.68
N LEU A 37 3.29 15.80 11.87
CA LEU A 37 3.95 15.73 10.55
C LEU A 37 5.34 15.11 10.63
N GLU A 38 6.22 15.61 11.50
CA GLU A 38 7.60 15.09 11.61
C GLU A 38 7.63 13.59 11.99
N THR A 39 6.70 13.16 12.86
CA THR A 39 6.59 11.75 13.25
C THR A 39 6.12 10.88 12.08
N LEU A 40 5.15 11.36 11.30
CA LEU A 40 4.67 10.67 10.11
C LEU A 40 5.77 10.59 9.05
N GLU A 41 6.48 11.70 8.80
CA GLU A 41 7.60 11.75 7.87
C GLU A 41 8.69 10.76 8.24
N LYS A 42 9.10 10.71 9.52
CA LYS A 42 10.08 9.72 10.00
C LYS A 42 9.58 8.29 9.80
N LYS A 43 8.35 7.99 10.21
CA LYS A 43 7.76 6.65 10.09
C LYS A 43 7.83 6.15 8.64
N TYR A 44 7.28 6.93 7.71
CA TYR A 44 7.22 6.51 6.31
C TYR A 44 8.58 6.60 5.59
N THR A 45 9.49 7.47 6.03
CA THR A 45 10.87 7.51 5.48
C THR A 45 11.68 6.29 5.90
N ILE A 46 11.54 5.80 7.14
CA ILE A 46 12.22 4.58 7.63
C ILE A 46 11.70 3.35 6.91
N GLU A 47 10.37 3.17 6.83
CA GLU A 47 9.76 2.07 6.07
C GLU A 47 10.25 2.04 4.62
N ASN A 48 10.42 3.21 4.00
CA ASN A 48 10.96 3.31 2.63
C ASN A 48 12.46 3.03 2.56
N LYS A 49 13.24 3.41 3.58
CA LYS A 49 14.68 3.17 3.60
C LYS A 49 15.00 1.67 3.66
N GLU A 50 14.32 0.92 4.52
CA GLU A 50 14.48 -0.54 4.60
C GLU A 50 14.18 -1.21 3.25
N LEU A 51 13.12 -0.76 2.56
CA LEU A 51 12.80 -1.21 1.21
C LEU A 51 13.90 -0.87 0.19
N ARG A 52 14.50 0.33 0.27
CA ARG A 52 15.56 0.78 -0.66
C ARG A 52 16.83 -0.05 -0.53
N ASP A 53 17.20 -0.38 0.70
CA ASP A 53 18.43 -1.09 1.03
C ASP A 53 18.31 -2.62 0.78
N MET A 54 17.08 -3.13 0.62
CA MET A 54 16.85 -4.53 0.23
C MET A 54 17.26 -4.81 -1.22
N ASN A 55 18.21 -5.73 -1.37
CA ASN A 55 18.62 -6.27 -2.67
C ASN A 55 17.81 -7.53 -3.01
N ILE A 56 16.52 -7.34 -3.32
CA ILE A 56 15.59 -8.42 -3.70
C ILE A 56 15.19 -8.29 -5.17
N ASN A 57 15.25 -9.40 -5.90
CA ASN A 57 14.55 -9.52 -7.18
C ASN A 57 13.07 -9.84 -6.89
N LEU A 58 12.20 -8.82 -6.96
CA LEU A 58 10.79 -8.99 -6.63
C LEU A 58 10.14 -10.01 -7.54
N TYR A 59 10.39 -9.97 -8.86
CA TYR A 59 9.78 -10.90 -9.80
C TYR A 59 10.08 -12.36 -9.44
N GLU A 60 11.36 -12.68 -9.26
CA GLU A 60 11.78 -14.03 -8.87
C GLU A 60 11.18 -14.46 -7.53
N THR A 61 11.07 -13.53 -6.58
CA THR A 61 10.47 -13.79 -5.27
C THR A 61 8.99 -14.14 -5.41
N LEU A 62 8.23 -13.35 -6.16
CA LEU A 62 6.81 -13.64 -6.43
C LEU A 62 6.64 -14.97 -7.16
N VAL A 63 7.46 -15.26 -8.17
CA VAL A 63 7.42 -16.55 -8.89
C VAL A 63 7.67 -17.72 -7.92
N LYS A 64 8.66 -17.62 -7.03
CA LYS A 64 8.94 -18.68 -6.05
C LYS A 64 7.80 -18.83 -5.03
N SER A 65 7.31 -17.72 -4.49
CA SER A 65 6.29 -17.73 -3.43
C SER A 65 4.91 -18.17 -3.90
N PHE A 66 4.59 -17.98 -5.19
CA PHE A 66 3.28 -18.33 -5.75
C PHE A 66 3.33 -19.56 -6.67
N SER A 67 4.30 -20.46 -6.47
CA SER A 67 4.33 -21.76 -7.17
C SER A 67 3.11 -22.63 -6.89
N THR A 68 2.46 -22.39 -5.74
CA THR A 68 1.12 -22.89 -5.44
C THR A 68 0.13 -21.73 -5.55
N PRO A 69 -1.01 -21.89 -6.23
CA PRO A 69 -1.99 -20.81 -6.35
C PRO A 69 -2.52 -20.35 -5.00
N ILE A 70 -2.59 -19.02 -4.82
CA ILE A 70 -3.10 -18.38 -3.60
C ILE A 70 -4.22 -17.41 -3.96
N ASP A 71 -5.32 -17.48 -3.23
CA ASP A 71 -6.43 -16.53 -3.32
C ASP A 71 -6.18 -15.33 -2.41
N LEU A 72 -6.20 -14.12 -2.98
CA LEU A 72 -5.93 -12.85 -2.31
C LEU A 72 -7.03 -11.82 -2.59
N GLU A 73 -6.99 -10.72 -1.85
CA GLU A 73 -7.88 -9.56 -2.04
C GLU A 73 -7.09 -8.27 -2.20
N THR A 74 -7.47 -7.43 -3.16
CA THR A 74 -6.86 -6.10 -3.31
C THR A 74 -7.17 -5.23 -2.09
N GLU A 75 -6.22 -4.44 -1.61
CA GLU A 75 -6.40 -3.62 -0.40
C GLU A 75 -7.57 -2.62 -0.51
N SER A 76 -7.63 -1.84 -1.60
CA SER A 76 -8.57 -0.71 -1.75
C SER A 76 -10.01 -1.15 -2.05
N ARG A 77 -10.21 -2.03 -3.05
CA ARG A 77 -11.56 -2.42 -3.52
C ARG A 77 -12.03 -3.78 -2.99
N LYS A 78 -11.21 -4.47 -2.20
CA LYS A 78 -11.48 -5.84 -1.70
C LYS A 78 -11.91 -6.80 -2.81
N SER A 79 -11.37 -6.62 -4.01
CA SER A 79 -11.63 -7.49 -5.16
C SER A 79 -10.79 -8.76 -5.02
N LYS A 80 -11.46 -9.92 -5.03
CA LYS A 80 -10.82 -11.24 -4.99
C LYS A 80 -10.11 -11.55 -6.30
N PHE A 81 -8.98 -12.21 -6.20
CA PHE A 81 -8.22 -12.72 -7.33
C PHE A 81 -7.34 -13.89 -6.86
N ARG A 82 -6.88 -14.70 -7.81
CA ARG A 82 -5.90 -15.75 -7.57
C ARG A 82 -4.58 -15.36 -8.22
N ILE A 83 -3.48 -15.50 -7.50
CA ILE A 83 -2.12 -15.34 -8.02
C ILE A 83 -1.42 -16.69 -8.03
N PHE A 84 -0.67 -16.96 -9.08
CA PHE A 84 0.06 -18.22 -9.24
C PHE A 84 1.21 -18.02 -10.23
N SER A 85 2.20 -18.89 -10.16
CA SER A 85 3.26 -18.97 -11.16
C SER A 85 3.24 -20.32 -11.86
N GLU A 86 3.49 -20.32 -13.16
CA GLU A 86 3.61 -21.52 -13.99
C GLU A 86 4.76 -21.29 -14.99
N ASP A 87 5.63 -22.30 -15.15
CA ASP A 87 6.80 -22.24 -16.04
C ASP A 87 7.68 -20.99 -15.85
N GLY A 88 7.87 -20.58 -14.60
CA GLY A 88 8.66 -19.40 -14.23
C GLY A 88 8.00 -18.06 -14.56
N LYS A 89 6.73 -18.05 -14.97
CA LYS A 89 5.95 -16.86 -15.28
C LYS A 89 4.86 -16.65 -14.24
N LEU A 90 4.60 -15.40 -13.91
CA LEU A 90 3.61 -15.01 -12.91
C LEU A 90 2.27 -14.63 -13.57
N PHE A 91 1.17 -15.06 -12.97
CA PHE A 91 -0.19 -14.82 -13.48
C PHE A 91 -1.14 -14.38 -12.38
N VAL A 92 -2.14 -13.59 -12.78
CA VAL A 92 -3.29 -13.22 -11.97
C VAL A 92 -4.56 -13.64 -12.68
N HIS A 93 -5.41 -14.41 -12.00
CA HIS A 93 -6.78 -14.71 -12.41
C HIS A 93 -7.74 -13.82 -11.60
N ASN A 94 -8.36 -12.86 -12.27
CA ASN A 94 -9.20 -11.86 -11.61
C ASN A 94 -10.65 -12.29 -11.45
N ASN A 95 -11.43 -11.53 -10.68
CA ASN A 95 -12.87 -11.74 -10.49
C ASN A 95 -13.74 -11.61 -11.76
N LYS A 96 -13.17 -11.15 -12.88
CA LYS A 96 -13.82 -11.11 -14.20
C LYS A 96 -13.40 -12.29 -15.07
N ASP A 97 -12.84 -13.33 -14.46
CA ASP A 97 -12.40 -14.56 -15.12
C ASP A 97 -11.29 -14.34 -16.17
N ASN A 98 -10.55 -13.23 -16.09
CA ASN A 98 -9.41 -12.99 -16.97
C ASN A 98 -8.13 -13.48 -16.29
N ILE A 99 -7.34 -14.26 -17.03
CA ILE A 99 -5.96 -14.59 -16.66
C ILE A 99 -5.04 -13.59 -17.33
N ARG A 100 -4.20 -12.91 -16.53
CA ARG A 100 -3.26 -11.89 -17.00
C ARG A 100 -1.85 -12.25 -16.57
N PRO A 101 -0.87 -12.29 -17.48
CA PRO A 101 0.52 -12.41 -17.09
C PRO A 101 0.98 -11.11 -16.42
N LEU A 102 1.84 -11.24 -15.42
CA LEU A 102 2.67 -10.15 -14.91
C LEU A 102 4.06 -10.34 -15.50
N SER A 103 4.54 -9.35 -16.26
CA SER A 103 5.88 -9.42 -16.86
C SER A 103 6.96 -8.98 -15.89
N VAL A 104 8.20 -9.38 -16.15
CA VAL A 104 9.39 -8.97 -15.37
C VAL A 104 9.49 -7.45 -15.34
N ASP A 105 9.46 -6.81 -16.52
CA ASP A 105 9.58 -5.35 -16.64
C ASP A 105 8.48 -4.61 -15.87
N GLU A 106 7.26 -5.13 -15.88
CA GLU A 106 6.12 -4.52 -15.18
C GLU A 106 6.34 -4.54 -13.66
N VAL A 107 6.76 -5.69 -13.12
CA VAL A 107 7.04 -5.86 -11.69
C VAL A 107 8.28 -5.08 -11.26
N ASP A 108 9.32 -5.04 -12.08
CA ASP A 108 10.56 -4.31 -11.78
C ASP A 108 10.34 -2.79 -11.79
N ASN A 109 9.61 -2.27 -12.77
CA ASN A 109 9.29 -0.84 -12.82
C ASN A 109 8.34 -0.44 -11.69
N PHE A 110 7.36 -1.29 -11.35
CA PHE A 110 6.58 -1.12 -10.13
C PHE A 110 7.48 -1.07 -8.89
N TYR A 111 8.40 -2.03 -8.75
CA TYR A 111 9.21 -2.17 -7.55
C TYR A 111 10.19 -1.01 -7.35
N LYS A 112 10.74 -0.44 -8.43
CA LYS A 112 11.54 0.79 -8.36
C LYS A 112 10.76 1.93 -7.70
N VAL A 113 9.54 2.21 -8.17
CA VAL A 113 8.66 3.23 -7.59
C VAL A 113 8.25 2.85 -6.16
N PHE A 114 7.99 1.57 -5.89
CA PHE A 114 7.62 1.09 -4.56
C PHE A 114 8.75 1.27 -3.54
N LYS A 115 10.00 0.96 -3.90
CA LYS A 115 11.15 1.20 -3.02
C LYS A 115 11.36 2.69 -2.72
N GLU A 116 11.11 3.56 -3.69
CA GLU A 116 11.27 4.99 -3.49
C GLU A 116 10.18 5.58 -2.59
N THR A 117 8.93 5.12 -2.75
CA THR A 117 7.75 5.80 -2.19
C THR A 117 7.06 5.04 -1.06
N GLY A 118 7.19 3.70 -1.02
CA GLY A 118 6.41 2.79 -0.16
C GLY A 118 4.91 2.87 -0.33
N SER A 119 4.43 3.50 -1.41
CA SER A 119 3.01 3.81 -1.55
C SER A 119 2.15 2.55 -1.60
N ARG A 120 1.10 2.52 -0.80
CA ARG A 120 0.05 1.49 -0.87
C ARG A 120 -1.10 1.88 -1.80
N SER A 121 -1.03 3.04 -2.45
CA SER A 121 -2.05 3.46 -3.40
C SER A 121 -1.76 2.90 -4.79
N PRO A 122 -2.68 2.13 -5.41
CA PRO A 122 -2.52 1.68 -6.80
C PRO A 122 -2.32 2.82 -7.79
N SER A 123 -2.89 4.00 -7.49
CA SER A 123 -2.80 5.20 -8.35
C SER A 123 -1.38 5.76 -8.45
N THR A 124 -0.48 5.43 -7.52
CA THR A 124 0.93 5.85 -7.59
C THR A 124 1.67 5.19 -8.75
N TYR A 125 1.17 4.06 -9.23
CA TYR A 125 1.88 3.18 -10.17
C TYR A 125 1.28 3.19 -11.57
N THR A 126 0.32 4.07 -11.86
CA THR A 126 -0.42 4.04 -13.13
C THR A 126 0.46 4.26 -14.35
N ASP A 127 1.60 4.93 -14.19
CA ASP A 127 2.55 5.19 -15.27
C ASP A 127 3.41 3.97 -15.60
N VAL A 128 3.48 2.99 -14.69
CA VAL A 128 4.33 1.79 -14.82
C VAL A 128 3.54 0.49 -14.94
N THR A 129 2.33 0.41 -14.37
CA THR A 129 1.44 -0.77 -14.49
C THR A 129 -0.01 -0.48 -14.15
N PHE A 130 -0.93 -1.18 -14.82
CA PHE A 130 -2.36 -1.23 -14.47
C PHE A 130 -2.70 -2.35 -13.47
N ASN A 131 -1.75 -3.22 -13.14
CA ASN A 131 -1.92 -4.36 -12.23
C ASN A 131 -1.38 -4.07 -10.81
N SER A 132 -1.04 -2.82 -10.50
CA SER A 132 -0.46 -2.42 -9.21
C SER A 132 -1.28 -2.88 -8.00
N SER A 133 -2.61 -2.92 -8.09
CA SER A 133 -3.45 -3.41 -6.98
C SER A 133 -3.24 -4.88 -6.66
N TYR A 134 -2.88 -5.70 -7.65
CA TYR A 134 -2.56 -7.12 -7.45
C TYR A 134 -1.16 -7.29 -6.88
N ILE A 135 -0.18 -6.56 -7.41
CA ILE A 135 1.21 -6.60 -6.95
C ILE A 135 1.32 -6.13 -5.48
N LEU A 136 0.61 -5.06 -5.11
CA LEU A 136 0.55 -4.57 -3.73
C LEU A 136 -0.02 -5.60 -2.75
N ALA A 137 -1.11 -6.28 -3.13
CA ALA A 137 -1.70 -7.34 -2.31
C ALA A 137 -0.74 -8.54 -2.15
N ALA A 138 -0.03 -8.92 -3.23
CA ALA A 138 1.00 -9.95 -3.17
C ALA A 138 2.15 -9.57 -2.23
N ILE A 139 2.65 -8.33 -2.31
CA ILE A 139 3.67 -7.83 -1.38
C ILE A 139 3.17 -7.84 0.07
N SER A 140 1.92 -7.41 0.32
CA SER A 140 1.34 -7.46 1.68
C SER A 140 1.33 -8.88 2.23
N HIS A 141 0.93 -9.84 1.41
CA HIS A 141 0.92 -11.26 1.78
C HIS A 141 2.32 -11.80 2.12
N LEU A 142 3.33 -11.46 1.32
CA LEU A 142 4.71 -11.87 1.61
C LEU A 142 5.28 -11.21 2.87
N LYS A 143 4.92 -9.96 3.14
CA LYS A 143 5.28 -9.27 4.39
C LYS A 143 4.64 -9.92 5.62
N GLU A 144 3.39 -10.36 5.52
CA GLU A 144 2.71 -11.11 6.58
C GLU A 144 3.36 -12.48 6.86
N GLN A 145 4.16 -12.99 5.92
CA GLN A 145 4.92 -14.24 6.05
C GLN A 145 6.40 -14.01 6.36
N ASP A 146 6.82 -12.77 6.66
CA ASP A 146 8.22 -12.39 6.89
C ASP A 146 9.17 -12.77 5.73
N ILE A 147 8.66 -12.82 4.49
CA ILE A 147 9.45 -13.06 3.27
C ILE A 147 10.00 -11.75 2.70
N LEU A 148 9.28 -10.63 2.91
CA LEU A 148 9.58 -9.27 2.45
C LEU A 148 9.51 -8.24 3.59
#